data_AF-A0A7R8ZBS8-F1
#
_entry.id   AF-A0A7R8ZBS8-F1
#
_cell.length_a   1.000
_cell.length_b   1.000
_cell.length_c   1.000
_cell.angle_alpha   90.00
_cell.angle_beta   90.00
_cell.angle_gamma   90.00
#
_symmetry.space_group_name_H-M   'P 1'
#
loop_
_entity.id
_entity.type
_entity.pdbx_description
1 polymer ?
#
loop_
_entity_poly.entity_id
_entity_poly.type
_entity_poly.pdbx_seq_one_letter_code
_entity_poly.pdbx_strand_id
1 'polypeptide(L)'
;MTPFSSRTSATTAQPTPVVNNDPQTLTDTFGRHHSYLRISLSERCNLRCQYCMPAEGVSLTSKPQLLSTDEVLRLAELFVREGVTKIRLTGGEPTVRKDLVDIIASLKQIKGLETVAMTTNGLMLTRQLVPLQRAGLDILNVSLDTLRPARYEQITRRKGYERVRAGIDLALQLGYSPVKEKPPPVHPTEIRSSISSSSAVELNTTSVLANCATGAGGPCPQTSSPPRRPPSCRLDTTFLQQTHTPLSRQVRTFVQRDKLTHVDDSGSAKMVDVGDKGVTTRTAVAQAAVQVGEKIGRLIRQNELKKGDVLTISQLAGILAAKRTSELIPLCHNISLSSVNLTVKLNDSGSVVLIRSEVRCEGKTGVEMEALTAVTVAALTVYDMCKAVSHDIVITDICLLRKDGGRSGTFERKP
;
A
#
# COMPACT_ATOMS: atom_id res chain seq x y z
N MET A 1 32.37 -70.57 -33.10
CA MET A 1 32.96 -69.47 -32.31
C MET A 1 32.54 -68.15 -32.93
N THR A 2 31.45 -67.57 -32.40
CA THR A 2 30.90 -66.27 -32.80
C THR A 2 30.41 -65.59 -31.53
N PRO A 3 30.65 -64.29 -31.37
CA PRO A 3 29.72 -63.50 -30.58
C PRO A 3 29.34 -62.13 -31.19
N PHE A 4 28.11 -61.75 -30.86
CA PHE A 4 27.59 -60.39 -30.65
C PHE A 4 27.35 -59.48 -31.86
N SER A 5 26.09 -59.50 -32.33
CA SER A 5 25.42 -58.30 -32.83
C SER A 5 23.95 -58.34 -32.40
N SER A 6 23.58 -57.50 -31.45
CA SER A 6 22.19 -57.32 -30.99
C SER A 6 21.55 -56.16 -31.75
N ARG A 7 20.46 -56.47 -32.46
CA ARG A 7 19.48 -55.50 -32.99
C ARG A 7 18.46 -55.17 -31.92
N THR A 8 18.09 -53.88 -31.84
CA THR A 8 16.77 -53.28 -31.54
C THR A 8 17.02 -51.78 -31.36
N SER A 9 16.25 -50.81 -31.83
CA SER A 9 14.98 -50.72 -32.56
C SER A 9 14.88 -49.23 -32.98
N ALA A 10 14.77 -48.92 -34.27
CA ALA A 10 14.63 -47.55 -34.73
C ALA A 10 13.23 -47.03 -34.39
N THR A 11 13.16 -46.06 -33.48
CA THR A 11 11.94 -45.28 -33.21
C THR A 11 12.03 -44.01 -34.05
N THR A 12 11.08 -43.89 -34.98
CA THR A 12 10.90 -42.75 -35.87
C THR A 12 10.65 -41.48 -35.05
N ALA A 13 11.65 -40.61 -34.94
CA ALA A 13 11.48 -39.29 -34.35
C ALA A 13 10.64 -38.44 -35.30
N GLN A 14 9.46 -38.03 -34.85
CA GLN A 14 8.64 -37.03 -35.52
C GLN A 14 9.42 -35.71 -35.62
N PRO A 15 9.29 -34.96 -36.74
CA PRO A 15 9.89 -33.64 -36.84
C PRO A 15 9.31 -32.74 -35.75
N THR A 16 10.18 -32.19 -34.91
CA THR A 16 9.85 -31.17 -33.93
C THR A 16 9.11 -30.01 -34.59
N PRO A 17 8.11 -29.42 -33.92
CA PRO A 17 7.38 -28.30 -34.49
C PRO A 17 8.36 -27.15 -34.74
N VAL A 18 8.33 -26.65 -35.97
CA VAL A 18 9.06 -25.47 -36.41
C VAL A 18 8.65 -24.33 -35.48
N VAL A 19 9.58 -23.90 -34.62
CA VAL A 19 9.41 -22.71 -33.79
C VAL A 19 9.34 -21.53 -34.75
N ASN A 20 8.15 -20.94 -34.89
CA ASN A 20 7.96 -19.71 -35.65
C ASN A 20 8.88 -18.64 -35.04
N ASN A 21 9.85 -18.18 -35.83
CA ASN A 21 10.65 -16.99 -35.56
C ASN A 21 9.77 -15.73 -35.75
N ASP A 22 8.82 -15.51 -34.86
CA ASP A 22 8.43 -14.13 -34.57
C ASP A 22 9.55 -13.53 -33.73
N PRO A 23 10.01 -12.30 -34.02
CA PRO A 23 11.09 -11.67 -33.27
C PRO A 23 10.69 -11.70 -31.80
N GLN A 24 11.51 -12.35 -30.97
CA GLN A 24 11.29 -12.49 -29.54
C GLN A 24 11.24 -11.10 -28.91
N THR A 25 10.06 -10.49 -28.93
CA THR A 25 9.74 -9.25 -28.22
C THR A 25 10.24 -9.39 -26.79
N LEU A 26 10.71 -8.29 -26.19
CA LEU A 26 11.29 -8.27 -24.86
C LEU A 26 10.33 -8.90 -23.82
N THR A 27 10.48 -10.20 -23.56
CA THR A 27 9.54 -11.03 -22.78
C THR A 27 10.30 -11.78 -21.71
N ASP A 28 9.83 -11.71 -20.47
CA ASP A 28 10.48 -12.41 -19.37
C ASP A 28 10.09 -13.90 -19.26
N THR A 29 10.67 -14.59 -18.28
CA THR A 29 10.40 -16.02 -17.99
C THR A 29 8.97 -16.30 -17.53
N PHE A 30 8.19 -15.28 -17.21
CA PHE A 30 6.77 -15.38 -16.86
C PHE A 30 5.85 -15.05 -18.05
N GLY A 31 6.40 -14.81 -19.24
CA GLY A 31 5.63 -14.49 -20.45
C GLY A 31 5.12 -13.05 -20.49
N ARG A 32 5.67 -12.13 -19.69
CA ARG A 32 5.24 -10.72 -19.70
C ARG A 32 6.01 -9.93 -20.75
N HIS A 33 5.30 -9.31 -21.68
CA HIS A 33 5.88 -8.44 -22.69
C HIS A 33 6.20 -7.05 -22.11
N HIS A 34 7.43 -6.61 -22.26
CA HIS A 34 7.93 -5.33 -21.79
C HIS A 34 7.78 -4.25 -22.86
N SER A 35 6.70 -3.47 -22.79
CA SER A 35 6.44 -2.33 -23.69
C SER A 35 6.87 -0.97 -23.11
N TYR A 36 7.48 -0.98 -21.92
CA TYR A 36 7.74 0.22 -21.13
C TYR A 36 9.17 0.24 -20.58
N LEU A 37 9.88 1.36 -20.80
CA LEU A 37 11.21 1.60 -20.27
C LEU A 37 11.21 2.82 -19.34
N ARG A 38 11.76 2.66 -18.13
CA ARG A 38 12.01 3.77 -17.20
C ARG A 38 13.49 4.11 -17.20
N ILE A 39 13.83 5.35 -17.55
CA ILE A 39 15.21 5.84 -17.54
C ILE A 39 15.40 6.78 -16.37
N SER A 40 16.38 6.48 -15.51
CA SER A 40 16.81 7.36 -14.42
C SER A 40 17.93 8.27 -14.92
N LEU A 41 17.64 9.57 -15.08
CA LEU A 41 18.57 10.51 -15.72
C LEU A 41 19.61 11.10 -14.77
N SER A 42 19.33 11.11 -13.47
CA SER A 42 20.19 11.67 -12.43
C SER A 42 19.79 11.13 -11.06
N GLU A 43 20.73 11.07 -10.12
CA GLU A 43 20.44 10.81 -8.70
C GLU A 43 20.18 12.11 -7.92
N ARG A 44 20.48 13.27 -8.52
CA ARG A 44 20.30 14.57 -7.86
C ARG A 44 18.82 14.91 -7.77
N CYS A 45 18.42 15.41 -6.61
CA CYS A 45 17.09 15.96 -6.37
C CYS A 45 17.20 17.30 -5.64
N ASN A 46 16.30 18.23 -5.97
CA ASN A 46 16.14 19.51 -5.28
C ASN A 46 15.22 19.42 -4.03
N LEU A 47 14.67 18.25 -3.73
CA LEU A 47 13.93 17.92 -2.51
C LEU A 47 14.68 16.90 -1.63
N ARG A 48 14.26 16.75 -0.37
CA ARG A 48 14.79 15.77 0.60
C ARG A 48 13.65 15.06 1.34
N CYS A 49 12.75 14.44 0.56
CA CYS A 49 11.54 13.83 1.09
C CYS A 49 11.85 12.73 2.11
N GLN A 50 11.16 12.74 3.26
CA GLN A 50 11.44 11.86 4.39
C GLN A 50 11.48 10.36 4.04
N TYR A 51 10.65 9.91 3.09
CA TYR A 51 10.55 8.52 2.65
C TYR A 51 11.49 8.15 1.49
N CYS A 52 12.12 9.14 0.86
CA CYS A 52 12.90 8.94 -0.38
C CYS A 52 14.40 9.17 -0.15
N MET A 53 14.76 10.26 0.53
CA MET A 53 16.15 10.65 0.72
C MET A 53 16.38 11.16 2.16
N PRO A 54 17.47 10.74 2.83
CA PRO A 54 17.83 11.27 4.15
C PRO A 54 18.05 12.79 4.10
N ALA A 55 17.93 13.46 5.25
CA ALA A 55 18.01 14.93 5.32
C ALA A 55 19.36 15.46 4.84
N GLU A 56 20.43 14.77 5.24
CA GLU A 56 21.83 15.01 4.86
C GLU A 56 22.10 14.77 3.36
N GLY A 57 21.17 14.13 2.64
CA GLY A 57 21.38 13.66 1.27
C GLY A 57 22.18 12.36 1.21
N VAL A 58 22.50 11.95 -0.01
CA VAL A 58 23.25 10.72 -0.30
C VAL A 58 24.55 11.07 -1.02
N SER A 59 25.56 10.22 -0.87
CA SER A 59 26.77 10.26 -1.70
C SER A 59 26.38 10.09 -3.16
N LEU A 60 26.67 11.11 -3.97
CA LEU A 60 26.27 11.15 -5.36
C LEU A 60 27.34 10.50 -6.25
N THR A 61 26.89 9.72 -7.21
CA THR A 61 27.74 9.16 -8.27
C THR A 61 28.43 10.29 -9.04
N SER A 62 29.72 10.07 -9.35
CA SER A 62 30.52 11.04 -10.10
C SER A 62 29.98 11.18 -11.54
N LYS A 63 30.12 12.37 -12.15
CA LYS A 63 29.57 12.63 -13.49
C LYS A 63 29.98 11.59 -14.57
N PRO A 64 31.23 11.10 -14.62
CA PRO A 64 31.64 10.12 -15.63
C PRO A 64 30.96 8.75 -15.51
N GLN A 65 30.37 8.44 -14.35
CA GLN A 65 29.68 7.18 -14.09
C GLN A 65 28.17 7.26 -14.38
N LEU A 66 27.66 8.45 -14.72
CA LEU A 66 26.27 8.63 -15.16
C LEU A 66 26.19 8.52 -16.68
N LEU A 67 25.10 7.94 -17.17
CA LEU A 67 24.86 7.83 -18.61
C LEU A 67 24.83 9.21 -19.26
N SER A 68 25.72 9.39 -20.23
CA SER A 68 25.72 10.51 -21.16
C SER A 68 24.44 10.53 -21.98
N THR A 69 24.17 11.64 -22.66
CA THR A 69 22.97 11.76 -23.51
C THR A 69 23.00 10.79 -24.67
N ASP A 70 24.16 10.60 -25.29
CA ASP A 70 24.32 9.64 -26.39
C ASP A 70 24.07 8.20 -25.93
N GLU A 71 24.52 7.83 -24.73
CA GLU A 71 24.25 6.49 -24.17
C GLU A 71 22.77 6.31 -23.83
N VAL A 72 22.10 7.33 -23.29
CA VAL A 72 20.66 7.29 -23.03
C VAL A 72 19.88 7.07 -24.33
N LEU A 73 20.22 7.82 -25.39
CA LEU A 73 19.56 7.70 -26.69
C LEU A 73 19.83 6.34 -27.34
N ARG A 74 21.08 5.87 -27.29
CA ARG A 74 21.46 4.54 -27.79
C ARG A 74 20.68 3.43 -27.09
N LEU A 75 20.54 3.48 -25.76
CA LEU A 75 19.73 2.51 -25.02
C LEU A 75 18.25 2.60 -25.40
N ALA A 76 17.71 3.81 -25.50
CA ALA A 76 16.32 4.01 -25.90
C ALA A 76 16.03 3.39 -27.29
N GLU A 77 16.89 3.62 -28.28
CA GLU A 77 16.76 3.04 -29.61
C GLU A 77 16.78 1.51 -29.59
N LEU A 78 17.68 0.91 -28.82
CA LEU A 78 17.77 -0.55 -28.69
C LEU A 78 16.46 -1.12 -28.10
N PHE A 79 15.97 -0.55 -27.00
CA PHE A 79 14.73 -1.01 -26.38
C PHE A 79 13.49 -0.80 -27.26
N VAL A 80 13.44 0.30 -28.02
CA VAL A 80 12.33 0.55 -28.95
C VAL A 80 12.32 -0.48 -30.09
N ARG A 81 13.48 -0.90 -30.59
CA ARG A 81 13.58 -2.00 -31.58
C ARG A 81 13.07 -3.33 -31.03
N GLU A 82 13.22 -3.56 -29.72
CA GLU A 82 12.74 -4.78 -29.03
C GLU A 82 11.26 -4.71 -28.60
N GLY A 83 10.54 -3.63 -28.97
CA GLY A 83 9.09 -3.50 -28.76
C GLY A 83 8.66 -2.52 -27.66
N VAL A 84 9.58 -1.74 -27.08
CA VAL A 84 9.20 -0.66 -26.16
C VAL A 84 8.55 0.49 -26.91
N THR A 85 7.30 0.82 -26.56
CA THR A 85 6.55 1.93 -27.18
C THR A 85 6.45 3.16 -26.26
N LYS A 86 6.77 3.01 -24.97
CA LYS A 86 6.70 4.08 -23.97
C LYS A 86 7.97 4.21 -23.14
N ILE A 87 8.52 5.42 -23.10
CA ILE A 87 9.68 5.76 -22.26
C ILE A 87 9.24 6.76 -21.19
N ARG A 88 9.59 6.50 -19.93
CA ARG A 88 9.39 7.45 -18.82
C ARG A 88 10.71 7.89 -18.22
N LEU A 89 10.94 9.19 -18.27
CA LEU A 89 12.08 9.88 -17.69
C LEU A 89 11.84 10.15 -16.21
N THR A 90 12.78 9.71 -15.39
CA THR A 90 12.77 9.84 -13.92
C THR A 90 14.20 10.11 -13.42
N GLY A 91 14.42 9.95 -12.11
CA GLY A 91 15.71 10.14 -11.46
C GLY A 91 15.51 10.34 -9.96
N GLY A 92 16.37 11.16 -9.37
CA GLY A 92 16.00 12.02 -8.26
C GLY A 92 14.98 13.04 -8.76
N GLU A 93 15.44 14.07 -9.46
CA GLU A 93 14.57 15.04 -10.16
C GLU A 93 15.08 15.31 -11.58
N PRO A 94 14.33 14.93 -12.64
CA PRO A 94 14.75 15.12 -14.03
C PRO A 94 15.08 16.57 -14.38
N THR A 95 14.32 17.54 -13.86
CA THR A 95 14.48 18.97 -14.18
C THR A 95 15.79 19.59 -13.67
N VAL A 96 16.58 18.85 -12.88
CA VAL A 96 17.93 19.24 -12.45
C VAL A 96 18.96 19.00 -13.57
N ARG A 97 18.68 18.08 -14.50
CA ARG A 97 19.57 17.78 -15.63
C ARG A 97 19.42 18.85 -16.72
N LYS A 98 20.53 19.46 -17.14
CA LYS A 98 20.54 20.66 -18.00
C LYS A 98 20.10 20.39 -19.44
N ASP A 99 20.43 19.21 -19.95
CA ASP A 99 20.17 18.71 -21.31
C ASP A 99 18.87 17.91 -21.41
N LEU A 100 17.96 18.02 -20.43
CA LEU A 100 16.68 17.30 -20.41
C LEU A 100 15.82 17.59 -21.66
N VAL A 101 15.76 18.85 -22.09
CA VAL A 101 14.97 19.26 -23.25
C VAL A 101 15.50 18.60 -24.52
N ASP A 102 16.82 18.57 -24.69
CA ASP A 102 17.49 17.95 -25.84
C ASP A 102 17.27 16.44 -25.86
N ILE A 103 17.31 15.79 -24.69
CA ILE A 103 16.99 14.36 -24.55
C ILE A 103 15.57 14.07 -25.02
N ILE A 104 14.57 14.84 -24.57
CA ILE A 104 13.17 14.63 -24.97
C ILE A 104 12.99 14.85 -26.47
N ALA A 105 13.57 15.93 -27.02
CA ALA A 105 13.50 16.23 -28.44
C ALA A 105 14.09 15.10 -29.29
N SER A 106 15.24 14.56 -28.89
CA SER A 106 15.90 13.44 -29.56
C SER A 106 15.12 12.13 -29.41
N LEU A 107 14.56 11.83 -28.23
CA LEU A 107 13.71 10.64 -28.03
C LEU A 107 12.50 10.65 -28.96
N LYS A 108 11.86 11.80 -29.18
CA LYS A 108 10.71 11.92 -30.08
C LYS A 108 11.06 11.71 -31.56
N GLN A 109 12.34 11.71 -31.94
CA GLN A 109 12.77 11.35 -33.29
C GLN A 109 12.91 9.83 -33.49
N ILE A 110 12.87 9.03 -32.42
CA ILE A 110 13.02 7.57 -32.52
C ILE A 110 11.74 6.98 -33.12
N LYS A 111 11.87 6.39 -34.31
CA LYS A 111 10.76 5.67 -34.96
C LYS A 111 10.34 4.47 -34.12
N GLY A 112 9.04 4.34 -33.87
CA GLY A 112 8.46 3.27 -33.05
C GLY A 112 8.21 3.68 -31.58
N LEU A 113 8.78 4.81 -31.12
CA LEU A 113 8.46 5.35 -29.82
C LEU A 113 7.19 6.19 -29.89
N GLU A 114 6.13 5.73 -29.25
CA GLU A 114 4.82 6.40 -29.27
C GLU A 114 4.75 7.51 -28.22
N THR A 115 5.22 7.22 -27.00
CA THR A 115 5.01 8.07 -25.84
C THR A 115 6.30 8.36 -25.07
N VAL A 116 6.59 9.65 -24.87
CA VAL A 116 7.59 10.13 -23.91
C VAL A 116 6.87 10.72 -22.70
N ALA A 117 7.13 10.15 -21.54
CA ALA A 117 6.58 10.58 -20.26
C ALA A 117 7.67 11.07 -19.32
N MET A 118 7.33 11.93 -18.37
CA MET A 118 8.25 12.39 -17.31
C MET A 118 7.55 12.34 -15.96
N THR A 119 8.30 12.02 -14.90
CA THR A 119 7.83 12.20 -13.51
C THR A 119 8.70 13.22 -12.78
N THR A 120 8.08 14.23 -12.20
CA THR A 120 8.77 15.35 -11.53
C THR A 120 8.05 15.70 -10.23
N ASN A 121 8.79 16.27 -9.27
CA ASN A 121 8.19 16.89 -8.09
C ASN A 121 7.52 18.24 -8.38
N GLY A 122 7.67 18.78 -9.59
CA GLY A 122 6.93 19.93 -10.06
C GLY A 122 7.55 21.30 -9.73
N LEU A 123 8.60 21.38 -8.90
CA LEU A 123 9.14 22.68 -8.44
C LEU A 123 9.61 23.60 -9.57
N MET A 124 10.12 23.02 -10.66
CA MET A 124 10.71 23.75 -11.79
C MET A 124 9.75 23.86 -12.99
N LEU A 125 8.53 23.34 -12.89
CA LEU A 125 7.59 23.28 -14.02
C LEU A 125 7.25 24.65 -14.58
N THR A 126 7.01 25.65 -13.74
CA THR A 126 6.69 27.01 -14.21
C THR A 126 7.77 27.62 -15.12
N ARG A 127 9.03 27.15 -15.01
CA ARG A 127 10.15 27.62 -15.85
C ARG A 127 10.45 26.73 -17.04
N GLN A 128 10.26 25.41 -16.90
CA GLN A 128 10.73 24.44 -17.90
C GLN A 128 9.60 23.80 -18.70
N LEU A 129 8.33 23.93 -18.31
CA LEU A 129 7.27 23.14 -18.95
C LEU A 129 7.04 23.51 -20.42
N VAL A 130 7.08 24.79 -20.77
CA VAL A 130 6.93 25.24 -22.17
C VAL A 130 7.98 24.64 -23.10
N PRO A 131 9.30 24.73 -22.82
CA PRO A 131 10.29 24.09 -23.67
C PRO A 131 10.18 22.56 -23.67
N LEU A 132 9.80 21.92 -22.56
CA LEU A 132 9.57 20.47 -22.51
C LEU A 132 8.41 20.03 -23.39
N GLN A 133 7.30 20.80 -23.39
CA GLN A 133 6.16 20.55 -24.26
C GLN A 133 6.54 20.71 -25.73
N ARG A 134 7.29 21.77 -26.07
CA ARG A 134 7.77 22.00 -27.44
C ARG A 134 8.73 20.90 -27.92
N ALA A 135 9.51 20.31 -27.02
CA ALA A 135 10.35 19.15 -27.32
C ALA A 135 9.53 17.86 -27.55
N GLY A 136 8.23 17.86 -27.24
CA GLY A 136 7.33 16.73 -27.48
C GLY A 136 7.08 15.84 -26.26
N LEU A 137 7.15 16.38 -25.04
CA LEU A 137 6.75 15.65 -23.83
C LEU A 137 5.24 15.38 -23.84
N ASP A 138 4.85 14.11 -23.97
CA ASP A 138 3.44 13.71 -24.08
C ASP A 138 2.75 13.62 -22.71
N ILE A 139 3.38 12.95 -21.73
CA ILE A 139 2.76 12.69 -20.41
C ILE A 139 3.61 13.27 -19.29
N LEU A 140 2.97 14.00 -18.37
CA LEU A 140 3.60 14.62 -17.22
C LEU A 140 3.02 14.09 -15.91
N ASN A 141 3.78 13.35 -15.13
CA ASN A 141 3.38 12.95 -13.78
C ASN A 141 3.98 13.94 -12.77
N VAL A 142 3.13 14.54 -11.94
CA VAL A 142 3.58 15.46 -10.88
C VAL A 142 3.36 14.79 -9.52
N SER A 143 4.46 14.53 -8.82
CA SER A 143 4.44 13.95 -7.47
C SER A 143 4.12 15.03 -6.44
N LEU A 144 2.95 14.95 -5.81
CA LEU A 144 2.50 15.85 -4.75
C LEU A 144 1.87 15.04 -3.61
N ASP A 145 2.62 14.82 -2.54
CA ASP A 145 2.23 13.92 -1.44
C ASP A 145 1.08 14.46 -0.57
N THR A 146 0.85 15.77 -0.60
CA THR A 146 -0.20 16.39 0.21
C THR A 146 -0.65 17.72 -0.36
N LEU A 147 -1.94 18.02 -0.20
CA LEU A 147 -2.53 19.32 -0.54
C LEU A 147 -2.40 20.34 0.61
N ARG A 148 -1.82 19.98 1.75
CA ARG A 148 -1.63 20.89 2.89
C ARG A 148 -0.21 21.49 2.86
N PRO A 149 -0.04 22.82 2.70
CA PRO A 149 1.29 23.44 2.56
C PRO A 149 2.27 23.13 3.69
N ALA A 150 1.82 23.21 4.95
CA ALA A 150 2.68 22.90 6.11
C ALA A 150 3.16 21.44 6.12
N ARG A 151 2.27 20.51 5.74
CA ARG A 151 2.62 19.08 5.66
C ARG A 151 3.54 18.80 4.47
N TYR A 152 3.40 19.53 3.37
CA TYR A 152 4.30 19.43 2.22
C TYR A 152 5.73 19.78 2.62
N GLU A 153 5.93 20.87 3.36
CA GLU A 153 7.26 21.29 3.82
C GLU A 153 7.85 20.28 4.81
N GLN A 154 7.03 19.73 5.72
CA GLN A 154 7.47 18.66 6.61
C GLN A 154 7.95 17.43 5.85
N ILE A 155 7.14 16.94 4.89
CA ILE A 155 7.46 15.74 4.11
C ILE A 155 8.70 15.96 3.23
N THR A 156 8.74 17.06 2.48
CA THR A 156 9.78 17.31 1.46
C THR A 156 11.06 17.95 2.02
N ARG A 157 11.00 18.44 3.27
CA ARG A 157 12.02 19.23 3.96
C ARG A 157 12.43 20.52 3.22
N ARG A 158 11.59 21.01 2.32
CA ARG A 158 11.82 22.23 1.53
C ARG A 158 10.51 22.97 1.30
N LYS A 159 10.58 24.30 1.21
CA LYS A 159 9.47 25.12 0.73
C LYS A 159 9.28 24.96 -0.77
N GLY A 160 8.04 25.16 -1.24
CA GLY A 160 7.77 25.18 -2.68
C GLY A 160 6.37 24.72 -3.10
N TYR A 161 5.48 24.42 -2.16
CA TYR A 161 4.10 24.01 -2.44
C TYR A 161 3.41 24.91 -3.48
N GLU A 162 3.44 26.24 -3.29
CA GLU A 162 2.83 27.20 -4.21
C GLU A 162 3.42 27.14 -5.62
N ARG A 163 4.72 26.88 -5.74
CA ARG A 163 5.38 26.72 -7.05
C ARG A 163 4.94 25.45 -7.75
N VAL A 164 4.76 24.36 -7.00
CA VAL A 164 4.27 23.10 -7.56
C VAL A 164 2.82 23.26 -8.03
N ARG A 165 1.96 23.90 -7.21
CA ARG A 165 0.58 24.25 -7.60
C ARG A 165 0.54 25.08 -8.88
N ALA A 166 1.27 26.19 -8.93
CA ALA A 166 1.36 27.02 -10.13
C ALA A 166 1.89 26.26 -11.35
N GLY A 167 2.82 25.31 -11.15
CA GLY A 167 3.31 24.43 -12.21
C GLY A 167 2.26 23.46 -12.74
N ILE A 168 1.41 22.92 -11.85
CA ILE A 168 0.27 22.07 -12.22
C ILE A 168 -0.78 22.90 -12.98
N ASP A 169 -1.09 24.10 -12.49
CA ASP A 169 -2.06 24.98 -13.15
C ASP A 169 -1.58 25.37 -14.56
N LEU A 170 -0.29 25.67 -14.72
CA LEU A 170 0.33 25.90 -16.03
C LEU A 170 0.22 24.66 -16.94
N ALA A 171 0.42 23.46 -16.41
CA ALA A 171 0.29 22.23 -17.20
C ALA A 171 -1.14 22.03 -17.72
N LEU A 172 -2.15 22.30 -16.88
CA LEU A 172 -3.54 22.27 -17.27
C LEU A 172 -3.85 23.31 -18.37
N GLN A 173 -3.33 24.53 -18.22
CA GLN A 173 -3.49 25.60 -19.23
C GLN A 173 -2.84 25.25 -20.58
N LEU A 174 -1.71 24.53 -20.55
CA LEU A 174 -1.01 24.05 -21.75
C LEU A 174 -1.65 22.81 -22.38
N GLY A 175 -2.76 22.31 -21.82
CA GLY A 175 -3.53 21.20 -22.41
C GLY A 175 -3.14 19.81 -21.91
N TYR A 176 -2.29 19.68 -20.89
CA TYR A 176 -2.10 18.39 -20.23
C TYR A 176 -3.37 18.05 -19.41
N SER A 177 -4.05 16.97 -19.75
CA SER A 177 -5.32 16.56 -19.13
C SER A 177 -5.13 15.53 -18.02
N PRO A 178 -5.76 15.64 -16.85
CA PRO A 178 -5.68 14.61 -15.82
C PRO A 178 -6.15 13.25 -16.37
N VAL A 179 -5.33 12.19 -16.25
CA VAL A 179 -5.78 10.83 -16.58
C VAL A 179 -6.84 10.42 -15.55
N LYS A 180 -8.11 10.57 -15.91
CA LYS A 180 -9.22 9.88 -15.28
C LYS A 180 -9.41 8.59 -16.06
N GLU A 181 -9.30 7.43 -15.41
CA GLU A 181 -9.64 6.15 -16.04
C GLU A 181 -10.99 6.29 -16.76
N LYS A 182 -11.01 6.03 -18.07
CA LYS A 182 -12.25 6.00 -18.84
C LYS A 182 -13.04 4.73 -18.45
N PRO A 183 -14.31 4.82 -18.02
CA PRO A 183 -15.21 3.66 -18.07
C PRO A 183 -15.42 3.22 -19.54
N PRO A 184 -15.79 1.95 -19.81
CA PRO A 184 -15.89 1.41 -21.17
C PRO A 184 -16.89 2.18 -22.04
N PRO A 185 -16.72 2.19 -23.38
CA PRO A 185 -17.49 3.06 -24.25
C PRO A 185 -18.94 2.59 -24.36
N VAL A 186 -19.87 3.51 -24.09
CA VAL A 186 -21.26 3.42 -24.55
C VAL A 186 -21.34 4.30 -25.79
N HIS A 187 -21.60 3.71 -26.96
CA HIS A 187 -21.89 4.43 -28.21
C HIS A 187 -23.41 4.64 -28.35
N PRO A 188 -23.90 5.53 -29.24
CA PRO A 188 -23.26 6.68 -29.88
C PRO A 188 -24.18 7.93 -29.95
N THR A 189 -23.61 9.14 -30.01
CA THR A 189 -24.04 10.18 -30.97
C THR A 189 -22.99 11.30 -31.06
N GLU A 190 -22.88 11.83 -32.27
CA GLU A 190 -21.88 12.75 -32.82
C GLU A 190 -21.71 14.04 -31.99
N ILE A 191 -20.54 14.69 -31.96
CA ILE A 191 -20.07 15.64 -32.99
C ILE A 191 -18.55 15.80 -32.92
N ARG A 192 -17.91 15.82 -34.10
CA ARG A 192 -16.49 16.12 -34.32
C ARG A 192 -16.17 17.62 -34.15
N SER A 193 -15.08 17.92 -33.44
CA SER A 193 -14.11 18.94 -33.86
C SER A 193 -12.72 18.51 -33.40
N SER A 194 -11.88 18.25 -34.38
CA SER A 194 -10.54 17.67 -34.31
C SER A 194 -9.50 18.62 -33.71
N ILE A 195 -9.00 18.29 -32.51
CA ILE A 195 -7.64 18.61 -32.02
C ILE A 195 -7.18 17.37 -31.25
N SER A 196 -6.34 16.53 -31.86
CA SER A 196 -5.74 15.37 -31.19
C SER A 196 -4.42 15.80 -30.53
N SER A 197 -4.49 16.21 -29.28
CA SER A 197 -3.32 16.34 -28.40
C SER A 197 -3.67 15.73 -27.05
N SER A 198 -3.57 14.41 -26.96
CA SER A 198 -3.76 13.68 -25.70
C SER A 198 -2.47 13.74 -24.88
N SER A 199 -2.16 14.93 -24.37
CA SER A 199 -1.16 15.10 -23.31
C SER A 199 -1.82 14.88 -21.96
N ALA A 200 -1.19 14.13 -21.06
CA ALA A 200 -1.84 13.68 -19.83
C ALA A 200 -1.06 14.05 -18.55
N VAL A 201 -1.76 14.54 -17.51
CA VAL A 201 -1.22 14.69 -16.14
C VAL A 201 -1.64 13.51 -15.28
N GLU A 202 -0.70 12.85 -14.61
CA GLU A 202 -1.02 11.87 -13.58
C GLU A 202 -0.58 12.43 -12.22
N LEU A 203 -1.54 12.59 -11.30
CA LEU A 203 -1.26 12.95 -9.91
C LEU A 203 -1.15 11.65 -9.10
N ASN A 204 0.07 11.27 -8.74
CA ASN A 204 0.26 10.20 -7.76
C ASN A 204 0.05 10.77 -6.36
N THR A 205 -1.21 10.85 -5.92
CA THR A 205 -1.51 10.98 -4.49
C THR A 205 -1.38 9.60 -3.86
N THR A 206 -0.30 9.35 -3.12
CA THR A 206 -0.26 8.23 -2.19
C THR A 206 -1.37 8.47 -1.16
N SER A 207 -2.46 7.71 -1.24
CA SER A 207 -3.62 7.83 -0.36
C SER A 207 -3.24 7.48 1.07
N VAL A 208 -2.82 8.47 1.85
CA VAL A 208 -2.91 8.41 3.31
C VAL A 208 -4.34 8.80 3.66
N LEU A 209 -5.18 7.78 3.87
CA LEU A 209 -6.46 7.93 4.56
C LEU A 209 -6.19 8.62 5.90
N ALA A 210 -6.50 9.90 5.99
CA ALA A 210 -6.52 10.65 7.22
C ALA A 210 -7.93 11.18 7.43
N ASN A 211 -8.63 10.51 8.37
CA ASN A 211 -9.89 10.91 8.96
C ASN A 211 -9.93 12.43 9.19
N CYS A 212 -10.88 13.11 8.56
CA CYS A 212 -11.33 14.42 8.99
C CYS A 212 -12.64 14.25 9.76
N ALA A 213 -12.50 13.96 11.06
CA ALA A 213 -13.54 14.25 12.03
C ALA A 213 -13.31 15.69 12.53
N THR A 214 -14.42 16.41 12.60
CA THR A 214 -14.64 17.82 12.91
C THR A 214 -14.16 18.27 14.29
N GLY A 215 -13.81 19.56 14.40
CA GLY A 215 -13.63 20.31 15.66
C GLY A 215 -12.74 21.55 15.44
N ALA A 216 -13.31 22.68 15.01
CA ALA A 216 -13.77 23.81 15.83
C ALA A 216 -12.69 24.89 16.07
N GLY A 217 -12.98 26.14 15.67
CA GLY A 217 -12.33 27.34 16.22
C GLY A 217 -12.06 28.47 15.21
N GLY A 218 -12.94 29.48 15.16
CA GLY A 218 -12.60 30.83 14.68
C GLY A 218 -13.71 31.54 13.86
N PRO A 219 -14.04 32.82 14.13
CA PRO A 219 -15.38 33.38 13.91
C PRO A 219 -15.59 34.02 12.53
N CYS A 220 -16.85 34.08 12.09
CA CYS A 220 -17.30 34.89 10.95
C CYS A 220 -18.36 35.91 11.44
N PRO A 221 -18.41 37.12 10.87
CA PRO A 221 -19.24 38.20 11.37
C PRO A 221 -20.69 38.13 10.90
N GLN A 222 -21.51 38.91 11.61
CA GLN A 222 -22.96 38.96 11.65
C GLN A 222 -23.64 39.35 10.32
N THR A 223 -24.87 38.86 10.10
CA THR A 223 -25.99 39.63 9.52
C THR A 223 -27.34 38.90 9.66
N SER A 224 -28.27 39.57 10.35
CA SER A 224 -29.75 39.66 10.19
C SER A 224 -30.63 38.42 9.91
N SER A 225 -31.31 37.98 10.97
CA SER A 225 -32.76 37.70 11.17
C SER A 225 -33.59 36.75 10.26
N PRO A 226 -34.63 36.05 10.81
CA PRO A 226 -35.06 34.71 10.35
C PRO A 226 -36.49 34.63 9.76
N PRO A 227 -36.90 33.46 9.24
CA PRO A 227 -38.30 33.04 9.38
C PRO A 227 -38.52 31.58 9.87
N ARG A 228 -39.41 31.51 10.88
CA ARG A 228 -40.46 30.52 11.26
C ARG A 228 -40.33 29.01 10.93
N ARG A 229 -40.50 28.19 11.98
CA ARG A 229 -40.71 26.72 12.01
C ARG A 229 -42.16 26.29 11.69
N PRO A 230 -42.34 25.06 11.19
CA PRO A 230 -43.41 24.13 11.59
C PRO A 230 -42.83 22.77 12.10
N PRO A 231 -43.63 21.81 12.64
CA PRO A 231 -43.32 21.15 13.91
C PRO A 231 -42.71 19.75 13.86
N SER A 232 -42.32 19.33 15.08
CA SER A 232 -41.71 18.10 15.58
C SER A 232 -42.13 16.75 14.97
N CYS A 233 -41.12 15.92 14.65
CA CYS A 233 -41.21 14.47 14.72
C CYS A 233 -40.29 13.97 15.84
N ARG A 234 -40.88 13.23 16.79
CA ARG A 234 -40.24 12.64 17.97
C ARG A 234 -39.39 11.43 17.56
N LEU A 235 -38.21 11.29 18.16
CA LEU A 235 -37.44 10.04 18.14
C LEU A 235 -37.89 9.20 19.34
N ASP A 236 -38.29 7.96 19.08
CA ASP A 236 -38.65 6.95 20.07
C ASP A 236 -37.46 6.54 20.92
N THR A 237 -37.50 6.90 22.21
CA THR A 237 -36.64 6.35 23.25
C THR A 237 -37.35 5.19 23.93
N THR A 238 -37.28 4.01 23.33
CA THR A 238 -37.66 2.74 23.98
C THR A 238 -36.54 1.73 23.84
N PHE A 239 -35.42 1.99 24.53
CA PHE A 239 -34.45 0.95 24.87
C PHE A 239 -33.61 1.43 26.05
N LEU A 240 -34.25 1.61 27.22
CA LEU A 240 -33.59 1.69 28.54
C LEU A 240 -34.67 1.94 29.63
N GLN A 241 -35.43 0.91 29.98
CA GLN A 241 -36.01 0.81 31.32
C GLN A 241 -36.55 -0.61 31.55
N GLN A 242 -36.49 -1.02 32.83
CA GLN A 242 -36.88 -2.32 33.42
C GLN A 242 -35.69 -3.30 33.44
N THR A 243 -35.11 -3.71 34.58
CA THR A 243 -35.62 -3.80 35.97
C THR A 243 -34.47 -3.74 36.98
N HIS A 244 -34.57 -2.84 37.97
CA HIS A 244 -33.79 -2.90 39.22
C HIS A 244 -34.70 -3.43 40.34
N THR A 245 -34.29 -4.51 41.01
CA THR A 245 -34.50 -4.70 42.46
C THR A 245 -33.44 -5.67 43.01
N PRO A 246 -33.03 -5.53 44.29
CA PRO A 246 -31.66 -5.76 44.72
C PRO A 246 -31.47 -7.08 45.49
N LEU A 247 -30.28 -7.68 45.37
CA LEU A 247 -29.80 -8.66 46.33
C LEU A 247 -28.39 -8.29 46.78
N SER A 248 -28.35 -7.82 48.02
CA SER A 248 -27.19 -7.62 48.85
C SER A 248 -26.27 -8.84 48.89
N ARG A 249 -25.02 -8.70 48.46
CA ARG A 249 -23.92 -9.52 48.97
C ARG A 249 -22.58 -8.79 48.79
N GLN A 250 -22.13 -8.21 49.90
CA GLN A 250 -20.75 -7.88 50.27
C GLN A 250 -19.71 -7.98 49.16
N VAL A 251 -19.49 -6.89 48.42
CA VAL A 251 -18.21 -6.69 47.74
C VAL A 251 -17.27 -6.10 48.78
N ARG A 252 -16.51 -6.96 49.46
CA ARG A 252 -15.34 -6.54 50.23
C ARG A 252 -14.39 -5.84 49.25
N THR A 253 -14.09 -4.59 49.58
CA THR A 253 -13.04 -3.77 48.97
C THR A 253 -11.70 -4.52 48.98
N PHE A 254 -11.28 -4.97 47.80
CA PHE A 254 -9.87 -5.20 47.48
C PHE A 254 -9.49 -4.28 46.33
N VAL A 255 -9.32 -3.00 46.63
CA VAL A 255 -8.57 -2.11 45.75
C VAL A 255 -7.10 -2.22 46.15
N GLN A 256 -6.41 -3.23 45.62
CA GLN A 256 -4.97 -3.08 45.42
C GLN A 256 -4.80 -2.15 44.22
N ARG A 257 -4.20 -0.98 44.46
CA ARG A 257 -3.80 -0.04 43.40
C ARG A 257 -2.60 -0.63 42.66
N ASP A 258 -2.86 -1.50 41.69
CA ASP A 258 -1.87 -1.77 40.66
C ASP A 258 -1.77 -0.52 39.77
N LYS A 259 -0.60 0.14 39.80
CA LYS A 259 -0.31 1.31 38.96
C LYS A 259 -0.50 0.92 37.49
N LEU A 260 -1.49 1.51 36.82
CA LEU A 260 -1.70 1.38 35.38
C LEU A 260 -0.46 1.92 34.65
N THR A 261 0.15 1.11 33.78
CA THR A 261 1.43 1.49 33.15
C THR A 261 1.27 2.50 32.00
N HIS A 262 0.10 2.61 31.39
CA HIS A 262 -0.14 3.43 30.18
C HIS A 262 -0.81 4.79 30.43
N VAL A 263 -0.89 5.23 31.68
CA VAL A 263 -1.48 6.52 32.08
C VAL A 263 -0.50 7.24 32.98
N ASP A 264 -0.36 8.55 32.79
CA ASP A 264 0.39 9.41 33.71
C ASP A 264 -0.42 9.75 34.98
N ASP A 265 0.21 10.44 35.93
CA ASP A 265 -0.42 10.84 37.21
C ASP A 265 -1.61 11.82 37.02
N SER A 266 -1.82 12.34 35.79
CA SER A 266 -2.96 13.19 35.42
C SER A 266 -4.10 12.44 34.72
N GLY A 267 -3.92 11.14 34.43
CA GLY A 267 -4.87 10.30 33.70
C GLY A 267 -4.76 10.38 32.17
N SER A 268 -3.73 11.05 31.64
CA SER A 268 -3.49 11.15 30.19
C SER A 268 -2.69 9.94 29.69
N ALA A 269 -3.04 9.44 28.51
CA ALA A 269 -2.45 8.22 27.97
C ALA A 269 -1.00 8.48 27.48
N LYS A 270 -0.04 7.70 27.97
CA LYS A 270 1.39 7.88 27.68
C LYS A 270 2.04 6.55 27.26
N MET A 271 2.90 6.62 26.24
CA MET A 271 3.75 5.48 25.86
C MET A 271 4.81 5.25 26.95
N VAL A 272 4.93 4.02 27.43
CA VAL A 272 5.84 3.65 28.52
C VAL A 272 7.27 3.62 28.03
N ASP A 273 8.17 4.36 28.67
CA ASP A 273 9.58 4.25 28.33
C ASP A 273 10.11 2.83 28.63
N VAL A 274 10.78 2.26 27.63
CA VAL A 274 11.41 0.94 27.69
C VAL A 274 12.93 1.02 27.64
N GLY A 275 13.53 2.22 27.63
CA GLY A 275 14.96 2.49 27.49
C GLY A 275 15.85 1.64 28.41
N ASP A 276 15.53 1.56 29.70
CA ASP A 276 16.34 0.87 30.71
C ASP A 276 16.04 -0.64 30.84
N LYS A 277 15.19 -1.20 29.97
CA LYS A 277 14.91 -2.64 29.96
C LYS A 277 15.99 -3.37 29.16
N GLY A 278 16.47 -4.49 29.71
CA GLY A 278 17.36 -5.41 28.99
C GLY A 278 16.67 -6.03 27.77
N VAL A 279 17.44 -6.27 26.71
CA VAL A 279 16.98 -6.99 25.51
C VAL A 279 16.90 -8.48 25.84
N THR A 280 15.76 -9.09 25.56
CA THR A 280 15.51 -10.52 25.78
C THR A 280 14.73 -11.09 24.59
N THR A 281 14.88 -12.39 24.32
CA THR A 281 13.98 -13.09 23.40
C THR A 281 12.59 -13.12 23.99
N ARG A 282 11.59 -12.73 23.20
CA ARG A 282 10.19 -12.67 23.62
C ARG A 282 9.32 -13.33 22.58
N THR A 283 8.35 -14.11 23.07
CA THR A 283 7.43 -14.86 22.21
C THR A 283 6.01 -14.68 22.71
N ALA A 284 5.04 -14.55 21.81
CA ALA A 284 3.62 -14.53 22.13
C ALA A 284 2.84 -15.44 21.19
N VAL A 285 1.89 -16.18 21.75
CA VAL A 285 0.97 -17.05 21.04
C VAL A 285 -0.44 -16.56 21.30
N ALA A 286 -1.20 -16.32 20.23
CA ALA A 286 -2.60 -15.95 20.29
C ALA A 286 -3.44 -16.84 19.39
N GLN A 287 -4.75 -16.89 19.64
CA GLN A 287 -5.70 -17.61 18.81
C GLN A 287 -6.95 -16.78 18.52
N ALA A 288 -7.69 -17.19 17.50
CA ALA A 288 -9.05 -16.78 17.21
C ALA A 288 -9.81 -17.94 16.53
N ALA A 289 -11.13 -17.92 16.61
CA ALA A 289 -12.00 -18.83 15.88
C ALA A 289 -13.02 -18.04 15.05
N VAL A 290 -13.34 -18.53 13.86
CA VAL A 290 -14.37 -17.94 12.99
C VAL A 290 -15.41 -18.99 12.65
N GLN A 291 -16.60 -18.84 13.21
CA GLN A 291 -17.75 -19.70 12.93
C GLN A 291 -18.32 -19.29 11.56
N VAL A 292 -18.12 -20.14 10.56
CA VAL A 292 -18.54 -19.90 9.17
C VAL A 292 -19.72 -20.78 8.75
N GLY A 293 -19.99 -21.86 9.50
CA GLY A 293 -21.02 -22.85 9.19
C GLY A 293 -20.66 -23.78 8.03
N GLU A 294 -21.40 -24.88 7.92
CA GLU A 294 -21.07 -25.99 7.00
C GLU A 294 -21.05 -25.58 5.52
N LYS A 295 -21.94 -24.68 5.10
CA LYS A 295 -22.04 -24.23 3.71
C LYS A 295 -20.77 -23.52 3.26
N ILE A 296 -20.32 -22.51 4.02
CA ILE A 296 -19.08 -21.79 3.72
C ILE A 296 -17.88 -22.71 3.90
N GLY A 297 -17.91 -23.55 4.94
CA GLY A 297 -16.93 -24.60 5.17
C GLY A 297 -16.62 -25.48 3.97
N ARG A 298 -17.67 -26.00 3.32
CA ARG A 298 -17.54 -26.80 2.09
C ARG A 298 -16.88 -26.00 0.96
N LEU A 299 -17.33 -24.77 0.74
CA LEU A 299 -16.77 -23.90 -0.30
C LEU A 299 -15.29 -23.56 -0.05
N ILE A 300 -14.90 -23.36 1.21
CA ILE A 300 -13.49 -23.17 1.59
C ILE A 300 -12.68 -24.42 1.27
N ARG A 301 -13.18 -25.61 1.66
CA ARG A 301 -12.48 -26.90 1.43
C ARG A 301 -12.31 -27.21 -0.06
N GLN A 302 -13.27 -26.81 -0.88
CA GLN A 302 -13.27 -27.00 -2.34
C GLN A 302 -12.58 -25.85 -3.09
N ASN A 303 -12.20 -24.77 -2.40
CA ASN A 303 -11.66 -23.55 -2.98
C ASN A 303 -12.56 -22.92 -4.07
N GLU A 304 -13.88 -22.95 -3.86
CA GLU A 304 -14.90 -22.51 -4.82
C GLU A 304 -15.46 -21.10 -4.52
N LEU A 305 -14.87 -20.38 -3.57
CA LEU A 305 -15.27 -19.01 -3.30
C LEU A 305 -14.80 -18.07 -4.41
N LYS A 306 -15.68 -17.20 -4.88
CA LYS A 306 -15.42 -16.24 -5.98
C LYS A 306 -14.18 -15.35 -5.74
N LYS A 307 -13.85 -15.10 -4.47
CA LYS A 307 -12.72 -14.26 -4.07
C LYS A 307 -11.38 -15.02 -4.00
N GLY A 308 -11.37 -16.34 -4.20
CA GLY A 308 -10.17 -17.19 -4.17
C GLY A 308 -9.92 -17.87 -2.82
N ASP A 309 -8.66 -18.28 -2.59
CA ASP A 309 -8.26 -19.07 -1.43
C ASP A 309 -8.28 -18.27 -0.13
N VAL A 310 -9.32 -18.53 0.67
CA VAL A 310 -9.57 -17.86 1.94
C VAL A 310 -8.47 -18.09 2.97
N LEU A 311 -7.97 -19.33 3.09
CA LEU A 311 -7.05 -19.68 4.16
C LEU A 311 -5.70 -19.01 3.92
N THR A 312 -5.19 -19.11 2.69
CA THR A 312 -3.91 -18.50 2.29
C THR A 312 -3.98 -16.96 2.36
N ILE A 313 -5.05 -16.34 1.86
CA ILE A 313 -5.20 -14.88 1.89
C ILE A 313 -5.30 -14.38 3.35
N SER A 314 -6.06 -15.08 4.20
CA SER A 314 -6.18 -14.74 5.63
C SER A 314 -4.85 -14.90 6.38
N GLN A 315 -4.05 -15.91 6.01
CA GLN A 315 -2.71 -16.10 6.57
C GLN A 315 -1.78 -14.95 6.20
N LEU A 316 -1.75 -14.52 4.95
CA LEU A 316 -0.93 -13.38 4.51
C LEU A 316 -1.38 -12.08 5.18
N ALA A 317 -2.69 -11.85 5.26
CA ALA A 317 -3.26 -10.66 5.89
C ALA A 317 -2.85 -10.55 7.37
N GLY A 318 -2.91 -11.65 8.13
CA GLY A 318 -2.48 -11.64 9.53
C GLY A 318 -0.96 -11.44 9.70
N ILE A 319 -0.12 -11.98 8.81
CA ILE A 319 1.34 -11.72 8.82
C ILE A 319 1.64 -10.24 8.58
N LEU A 320 0.95 -9.62 7.62
CA LEU A 320 1.08 -8.19 7.34
C LEU A 320 0.59 -7.34 8.51
N ALA A 321 -0.51 -7.74 9.15
CA ALA A 321 -1.07 -7.06 10.31
C ALA A 321 -0.12 -7.04 11.51
N ALA A 322 0.53 -8.18 11.81
CA ALA A 322 1.54 -8.26 12.86
C ALA A 322 2.62 -7.18 12.71
N LYS A 323 3.11 -6.98 11.47
CA LYS A 323 4.16 -5.99 11.15
C LYS A 323 3.69 -4.53 11.24
N ARG A 324 2.38 -4.28 11.25
CA ARG A 324 1.77 -2.94 11.32
C ARG A 324 1.05 -2.67 12.64
N THR A 325 1.29 -3.49 13.66
CA THR A 325 0.62 -3.37 14.97
C THR A 325 0.78 -1.99 15.60
N SER A 326 1.97 -1.41 15.53
CA SER A 326 2.27 -0.08 16.07
C SER A 326 1.58 1.07 15.32
N GLU A 327 1.15 0.84 14.06
CA GLU A 327 0.36 1.80 13.29
C GLU A 327 -1.12 1.73 13.67
N LEU A 328 -1.59 0.58 14.17
CA LEU A 328 -2.98 0.32 14.51
C LEU A 328 -3.29 0.59 15.99
N ILE A 329 -2.37 0.26 16.89
CA ILE A 329 -2.53 0.39 18.34
C ILE A 329 -1.70 1.60 18.83
N PRO A 330 -2.34 2.74 19.17
CA PRO A 330 -1.66 4.04 19.31
C PRO A 330 -0.47 4.13 20.28
N LEU A 331 -0.41 3.27 21.30
CA LEU A 331 0.63 3.29 22.33
C LEU A 331 1.57 2.07 22.28
N CYS A 332 1.46 1.25 21.24
CA CYS A 332 2.41 0.18 20.99
C CYS A 332 3.74 0.77 20.48
N HIS A 333 4.84 0.18 20.92
CA HIS A 333 6.15 0.49 20.36
C HIS A 333 6.26 -0.12 18.97
N ASN A 334 7.11 0.47 18.12
CA ASN A 334 7.50 -0.21 16.89
C ASN A 334 8.55 -1.30 17.21
N ILE A 335 8.20 -2.56 16.98
CA ILE A 335 9.03 -3.73 17.32
C ILE A 335 9.53 -4.40 16.04
N SER A 336 10.85 -4.60 15.95
CA SER A 336 11.45 -5.43 14.90
C SER A 336 11.18 -6.91 15.19
N LEU A 337 10.26 -7.50 14.43
CA LEU A 337 9.87 -8.91 14.59
C LEU A 337 10.90 -9.85 13.96
N SER A 338 11.31 -10.87 14.70
CA SER A 338 12.22 -11.91 14.22
C SER A 338 11.47 -12.97 13.42
N SER A 339 10.27 -13.35 13.86
CA SER A 339 9.40 -14.27 13.12
C SER A 339 7.92 -14.04 13.42
N VAL A 340 7.10 -14.35 12.43
CA VAL A 340 5.64 -14.40 12.54
C VAL A 340 5.19 -15.69 11.86
N ASN A 341 4.73 -16.66 12.66
CA ASN A 341 4.12 -17.88 12.18
C ASN A 341 2.61 -17.81 12.42
N LEU A 342 1.82 -17.88 11.36
CA LEU A 342 0.37 -17.87 11.45
C LEU A 342 -0.17 -19.13 10.79
N THR A 343 -0.98 -19.89 11.52
CA THR A 343 -1.67 -21.08 11.02
C THR A 343 -3.15 -20.78 10.92
N VAL A 344 -3.74 -20.97 9.74
CA VAL A 344 -5.17 -20.80 9.47
C VAL A 344 -5.67 -22.12 8.89
N LYS A 345 -6.59 -22.80 9.59
CA LYS A 345 -7.10 -24.11 9.17
C LYS A 345 -8.59 -24.22 9.44
N LEU A 346 -9.29 -24.93 8.57
CA LEU A 346 -10.66 -25.35 8.84
C LEU A 346 -10.64 -26.56 9.79
N ASN A 347 -11.52 -26.58 10.78
CA ASN A 347 -11.66 -27.72 11.68
C ASN A 347 -12.27 -28.94 10.99
N ASP A 348 -12.20 -30.10 11.64
CA ASP A 348 -12.65 -31.36 11.04
C ASP A 348 -14.14 -31.35 10.66
N SER A 349 -14.98 -30.76 11.53
CA SER A 349 -16.42 -30.55 11.26
C SER A 349 -16.70 -29.67 10.04
N GLY A 350 -15.71 -28.90 9.57
CA GLY A 350 -15.84 -27.97 8.46
C GLY A 350 -16.57 -26.68 8.79
N SER A 351 -16.99 -26.43 10.03
CA SER A 351 -17.84 -25.26 10.35
C SER A 351 -17.08 -24.09 10.99
N VAL A 352 -15.82 -24.29 11.39
CA VAL A 352 -15.04 -23.29 12.12
C VAL A 352 -13.64 -23.17 11.51
N VAL A 353 -13.22 -21.95 11.21
CA VAL A 353 -11.82 -21.64 10.85
C VAL A 353 -11.07 -21.31 12.14
N LEU A 354 -10.05 -22.11 12.45
CA LEU A 354 -9.16 -21.94 13.59
C LEU A 354 -7.90 -21.19 13.16
N ILE A 355 -7.58 -20.13 13.90
CA ILE A 355 -6.45 -19.26 13.63
C ILE A 355 -5.54 -19.25 14.85
N ARG A 356 -4.25 -19.54 14.65
CA ARG A 356 -3.23 -19.47 15.69
C ARG A 356 -2.01 -18.71 15.19
N SER A 357 -1.60 -17.66 15.91
CA SER A 357 -0.38 -16.92 15.64
C SER A 357 0.68 -17.20 16.69
N GLU A 358 1.93 -17.24 16.27
CA GLU A 358 3.12 -17.24 17.12
C GLU A 358 4.10 -16.19 16.60
N VAL A 359 4.38 -15.19 17.43
CA VAL A 359 5.23 -14.05 17.08
C VAL A 359 6.43 -14.02 18.01
N ARG A 360 7.62 -13.78 17.45
CA ARG A 360 8.87 -13.68 18.20
C ARG A 360 9.63 -12.41 17.86
N CYS A 361 10.29 -11.83 18.86
CA CYS A 361 11.28 -10.77 18.68
C CYS A 361 12.45 -10.91 19.67
N GLU A 362 13.49 -10.13 19.43
CA GLU A 362 14.51 -9.80 20.42
C GLU A 362 14.35 -8.32 20.78
N GLY A 363 13.91 -8.02 22.00
CA GLY A 363 13.52 -6.66 22.34
C GLY A 363 13.29 -6.36 23.82
N LYS A 364 12.96 -5.10 24.07
CA LYS A 364 12.73 -4.54 25.42
C LYS A 364 11.27 -4.64 25.87
N THR A 365 10.35 -4.88 24.94
CA THR A 365 8.90 -5.01 25.16
C THR A 365 8.37 -6.30 24.54
N GLY A 366 7.27 -6.82 25.09
CA GLY A 366 6.60 -8.04 24.59
C GLY A 366 5.92 -7.84 23.23
N VAL A 367 5.52 -8.96 22.64
CA VAL A 367 4.89 -9.05 21.30
C VAL A 367 3.46 -9.60 21.36
N GLU A 368 2.78 -9.43 22.51
CA GLU A 368 1.41 -9.88 22.73
C GLU A 368 0.44 -9.21 21.74
N MET A 369 0.64 -7.92 21.50
CA MET A 369 -0.22 -7.14 20.63
C MET A 369 -0.04 -7.52 19.16
N GLU A 370 1.17 -7.87 18.74
CA GLU A 370 1.44 -8.33 17.39
C GLU A 370 0.78 -9.69 17.12
N ALA A 371 0.82 -10.61 18.08
CA ALA A 371 0.13 -11.89 17.98
C ALA A 371 -1.41 -11.69 17.93
N LEU A 372 -1.96 -10.88 18.84
CA LEU A 372 -3.40 -10.60 18.88
C LEU A 372 -3.89 -9.88 17.61
N THR A 373 -3.12 -8.93 17.11
CA THR A 373 -3.46 -8.19 15.88
C THR A 373 -3.42 -9.12 14.66
N ALA A 374 -2.45 -10.04 14.60
CA ALA A 374 -2.35 -11.03 13.53
C ALA A 374 -3.60 -11.91 13.43
N VAL A 375 -4.04 -12.50 14.55
CA VAL A 375 -5.23 -13.37 14.55
C VAL A 375 -6.51 -12.59 14.29
N THR A 376 -6.60 -11.34 14.77
CA THR A 376 -7.77 -10.48 14.57
C THR A 376 -7.96 -10.12 13.10
N VAL A 377 -6.90 -9.66 12.42
CA VAL A 377 -7.00 -9.28 11.01
C VAL A 377 -7.17 -10.50 10.11
N ALA A 378 -6.55 -11.64 10.45
CA ALA A 378 -6.83 -12.89 9.75
C ALA A 378 -8.30 -13.29 9.88
N ALA A 379 -8.91 -13.16 11.06
CA ALA A 379 -10.33 -13.46 11.27
C ALA A 379 -11.25 -12.51 10.48
N LEU A 380 -10.95 -11.20 10.48
CA LEU A 380 -11.66 -10.22 9.66
C LEU A 380 -11.53 -10.50 8.16
N THR A 381 -10.38 -11.02 7.73
CA THR A 381 -10.16 -11.42 6.34
C THR A 381 -11.00 -12.63 5.97
N VAL A 382 -11.09 -13.65 6.83
CA VAL A 382 -12.02 -14.77 6.65
C VAL A 382 -13.45 -14.25 6.48
N TYR A 383 -13.88 -13.31 7.33
CA TYR A 383 -15.20 -12.69 7.22
C TYR A 383 -15.38 -11.99 5.87
N ASP A 384 -14.47 -11.09 5.47
CA ASP A 384 -14.61 -10.37 4.18
C ASP A 384 -14.67 -11.33 2.98
N MET A 385 -13.85 -12.37 3.00
CA MET A 385 -13.81 -13.35 1.93
C MET A 385 -15.10 -14.17 1.80
N CYS A 386 -15.83 -14.34 2.91
CA CYS A 386 -17.01 -15.20 2.97
C CYS A 386 -18.35 -14.45 3.07
N LYS A 387 -18.37 -13.15 3.39
CA LYS A 387 -19.60 -12.37 3.64
C LYS A 387 -20.59 -12.31 2.47
N ALA A 388 -20.14 -12.60 1.26
CA ALA A 388 -21.02 -12.71 0.09
C ALA A 388 -21.93 -13.95 0.13
N VAL A 389 -21.58 -14.96 0.93
CA VAL A 389 -22.34 -16.22 1.07
C VAL A 389 -23.29 -16.17 2.27
N SER A 390 -22.83 -15.65 3.41
CA SER A 390 -23.65 -15.39 4.60
C SER A 390 -23.03 -14.27 5.45
N HIS A 391 -23.89 -13.52 6.15
CA HIS A 391 -23.48 -12.51 7.13
C HIS A 391 -23.51 -13.04 8.58
N ASP A 392 -23.97 -14.28 8.80
CA ASP A 392 -24.07 -14.92 10.12
C ASP A 392 -22.72 -15.41 10.68
N ILE A 393 -21.62 -15.00 10.05
CA ILE A 393 -20.26 -15.37 10.44
C ILE A 393 -19.94 -14.72 11.79
N VAL A 394 -19.47 -15.49 12.75
CA VAL A 394 -19.12 -14.99 14.10
C VAL A 394 -17.63 -15.17 14.35
N ILE A 395 -16.94 -14.09 14.73
CA ILE A 395 -15.55 -14.14 15.20
C ILE A 395 -15.55 -14.26 16.72
N THR A 396 -14.91 -15.30 17.24
CA THR A 396 -14.85 -15.60 18.68
C THR A 396 -13.41 -15.87 19.13
N ASP A 397 -13.23 -15.97 20.44
CA ASP A 397 -12.04 -16.52 21.08
C ASP A 397 -10.71 -15.84 20.72
N ILE A 398 -10.76 -14.54 20.37
CA ILE A 398 -9.55 -13.71 20.23
C ILE A 398 -8.90 -13.58 21.60
N CYS A 399 -7.80 -14.30 21.81
CA CYS A 399 -7.13 -14.30 23.10
C CYS A 399 -5.67 -14.71 23.02
N LEU A 400 -4.90 -14.27 24.01
CA LEU A 400 -3.52 -14.68 24.22
C LEU A 400 -3.48 -16.04 24.92
N LEU A 401 -2.82 -17.03 24.30
CA LEU A 401 -2.63 -18.37 24.85
C LEU A 401 -1.37 -18.46 25.70
N ARG A 402 -0.27 -17.88 25.23
CA ARG A 402 1.02 -17.95 25.92
C ARG A 402 1.83 -16.70 25.63
N LYS A 403 2.61 -16.22 26.59
CA LYS A 403 3.73 -15.31 26.32
C LYS A 403 4.95 -15.76 27.11
N ASP A 404 6.13 -15.49 26.59
CA ASP A 404 7.40 -15.84 27.18
C ASP A 404 8.40 -14.69 27.01
N GLY A 405 9.32 -14.56 27.96
CA GLY A 405 10.32 -13.48 28.00
C GLY A 405 9.88 -12.19 28.68
N GLY A 406 10.87 -11.41 29.13
CA GLY A 406 10.68 -10.16 29.86
C GLY A 406 10.44 -10.29 31.37
N ARG A 407 10.36 -9.14 32.06
CA ARG A 407 10.28 -9.08 33.54
C ARG A 407 9.01 -9.73 34.11
N SER A 408 7.92 -9.69 33.37
CA SER A 408 6.61 -10.25 33.78
C SER A 408 6.53 -11.78 33.71
N GLY A 409 7.61 -12.45 33.31
CA GLY A 409 7.66 -13.91 33.20
C GLY A 409 6.73 -14.51 32.13
N THR A 410 6.68 -15.84 32.15
CA THR A 410 5.86 -16.66 31.25
C THR A 410 4.40 -16.64 31.71
N PHE A 411 3.48 -16.40 30.78
CA PHE A 411 2.05 -16.61 30.99
C PHE A 411 1.60 -17.76 30.09
N GLU A 412 0.75 -18.62 30.62
CA GLU A 412 0.07 -19.67 29.89
C GLU A 412 -1.39 -19.71 30.31
N ARG A 413 -2.29 -19.65 29.33
CA ARG A 413 -3.73 -19.66 29.54
C ARG A 413 -4.15 -21.06 29.95
N LYS A 414 -4.82 -21.16 31.10
CA LYS A 414 -5.45 -22.41 31.53
C LYS A 414 -6.65 -22.71 30.61
N PRO A 415 -6.87 -23.99 30.27
CA PRO A 415 -7.97 -24.42 29.40
C PRO A 415 -9.35 -24.08 29.95
#